data_AF-A0A350F2G6-F1
#
_entry.id   AF-A0A350F2G6-F1
#
_cell.length_a   1.000
_cell.length_b   1.000
_cell.length_c   1.000
_cell.angle_alpha   90.00
_cell.angle_beta   90.00
_cell.angle_gamma   90.00
#
_symmetry.space_group_name_H-M   'P 1'
#
loop_
_entity.id
_entity.type
_entity.pdbx_description
1 polymer ?
#
loop_
_entity_poly.entity_id
_entity_poly.type
_entity_poly.pdbx_seq_one_letter_code
_entity_poly.pdbx_strand_id
1 'polypeptide(L)'
;MNISPRTAGSLAALGAALCLLFAPSLALAAEKDRDDCARNLQTVWNAIQQYRGKHKDLPVQLSQLVPEFVNSPATLICPVTRRTGEIKNRGFSDPGLTTSYLYEFSGHKVPGLDDRLGVTLRDWRQLQMGRVGSIVPIVRCLHHPRVLNMSFDGKLYETADEWEAELGNVIDPVVLTPTNLVQQVQHFVTGVRAGRVVTLDLSKFYNAELASSLHEANPAGPTLAAFPKGRNRFRGIPFEVGGVIQLQGRMLSEALPDRYSTSVTGIPVNQQATQVHFLGGAGWNVQNPIVIGHFMVHYEDGESTEVPIIYGRHVVDWWNPPTPDQQEVRVAWSGTIQKSPGHEQIGRVYQYSWDNPRALVPIKSLDFVSRMAAPAPFLLGISVEQP
;
A
#
# COMPACT_ATOMS: atom_id res chain seq x y z
N MET A 1 29.29 79.64 15.72
CA MET A 1 28.69 78.72 16.71
C MET A 1 28.07 77.57 15.96
N ASN A 2 28.41 76.32 16.33
CA ASN A 2 27.58 75.10 16.30
C ASN A 2 26.78 74.80 15.00
N ILE A 3 26.85 73.64 14.33
CA ILE A 3 26.78 72.25 14.80
C ILE A 3 27.30 71.30 13.69
N SER A 4 27.99 70.22 14.09
CA SER A 4 28.39 69.06 13.26
C SER A 4 27.22 68.11 12.97
N PRO A 5 27.34 67.19 11.99
CA PRO A 5 27.23 65.79 12.41
C PRO A 5 28.34 64.88 11.87
N ARG A 6 28.57 63.84 12.67
CA ARG A 6 29.49 62.71 12.53
C ARG A 6 28.86 61.55 11.72
N THR A 7 29.71 60.55 11.48
CA THR A 7 29.46 59.10 11.23
C THR A 7 29.43 58.70 9.75
N ALA A 8 29.99 57.58 9.29
CA ALA A 8 30.68 56.46 9.93
C ALA A 8 31.68 55.85 8.93
N GLY A 9 32.81 55.34 9.44
CA GLY A 9 33.82 54.62 8.65
C GLY A 9 33.31 53.26 8.17
N SER A 10 33.61 52.96 6.92
CA SER A 10 33.28 51.70 6.25
C SER A 10 34.25 50.60 6.71
N LEU A 11 33.73 49.60 7.42
CA LEU A 11 34.43 48.39 7.87
C LEU A 11 33.86 47.12 7.19
N ALA A 12 33.26 47.27 6.00
CA ALA A 12 32.49 46.20 5.34
C ALA A 12 33.09 45.68 4.02
N ALA A 13 34.37 45.93 3.73
CA ALA A 13 34.97 45.53 2.44
C ALA A 13 35.88 44.28 2.49
N LEU A 14 36.11 43.67 3.66
CA LEU A 14 37.00 42.50 3.80
C LEU A 14 36.29 41.15 3.93
N GLY A 15 34.94 41.11 4.04
CA GLY A 15 34.17 39.86 4.20
C GLY A 15 33.71 39.20 2.89
N ALA A 16 33.48 39.98 1.83
CA ALA A 16 32.85 39.46 0.60
C ALA A 16 33.84 38.85 -0.41
N ALA A 17 35.11 39.26 -0.39
CA ALA A 17 36.14 38.75 -1.31
C ALA A 17 36.66 37.35 -0.92
N LEU A 18 36.49 36.94 0.34
CA LEU A 18 36.95 35.63 0.82
C LEU A 18 35.96 34.49 0.46
N CYS A 19 34.66 34.76 0.38
CA CYS A 19 33.65 33.73 0.07
C CYS A 19 33.69 33.21 -1.38
N LEU A 20 34.20 33.99 -2.34
CA LEU A 20 34.23 33.60 -3.76
C LEU A 20 35.40 32.68 -4.14
N LEU A 21 36.43 32.58 -3.29
CA LEU A 21 37.59 31.71 -3.54
C LEU A 21 37.46 30.31 -2.91
N PHE A 22 36.53 30.11 -1.96
CA PHE A 22 36.30 28.81 -1.29
C PHE A 22 35.15 27.99 -1.89
N ALA A 23 34.20 28.60 -2.59
CA ALA A 23 33.10 27.86 -3.22
C ALA A 23 33.56 26.84 -4.28
N PRO A 24 34.53 27.15 -5.16
CA PRO A 24 35.03 26.18 -6.15
C PRO A 24 35.77 25.00 -5.49
N SER A 25 36.53 25.25 -4.43
CA SER A 25 37.30 24.20 -3.74
C SER A 25 36.41 23.25 -2.94
N LEU A 26 35.33 23.75 -2.33
CA LEU A 26 34.32 22.93 -1.67
C LEU A 26 33.51 22.08 -2.65
N ALA A 27 33.14 22.63 -3.81
CA ALA A 27 32.45 21.87 -4.85
C ALA A 27 33.31 20.74 -5.42
N LEU A 28 34.58 21.03 -5.73
CA LEU A 28 35.55 20.03 -6.18
C LEU A 28 35.80 18.93 -5.12
N ALA A 29 35.88 19.30 -3.84
CA ALA A 29 36.01 18.33 -2.76
C ALA A 29 34.77 17.44 -2.63
N ALA A 30 33.56 18.00 -2.78
CA ALA A 30 32.31 17.24 -2.73
C ALA A 30 32.17 16.26 -3.91
N GLU A 31 32.55 16.68 -5.12
CA GLU A 31 32.57 15.82 -6.31
C GLU A 31 33.57 14.68 -6.14
N LYS A 32 34.79 14.99 -5.67
CA LYS A 32 35.80 13.97 -5.35
C LYS A 32 35.32 13.00 -4.27
N ASP A 33 34.71 13.48 -3.19
CA ASP A 33 34.15 12.65 -2.12
C ASP A 33 33.07 11.70 -2.66
N ARG A 34 32.22 12.19 -3.58
CA ARG A 34 31.19 11.38 -4.25
C ARG A 34 31.80 10.28 -5.11
N ASP A 35 32.81 10.60 -5.91
CA ASP A 35 33.46 9.62 -6.79
C ASP A 35 34.31 8.59 -6.03
N ASP A 36 35.00 9.00 -4.97
CA ASP A 36 35.67 8.09 -4.04
C ASP A 36 34.65 7.17 -3.35
N CYS A 37 33.49 7.72 -2.96
CA CYS A 37 32.42 6.92 -2.36
C CYS A 37 31.83 5.90 -3.34
N ALA A 38 31.63 6.29 -4.60
CA ALA A 38 31.18 5.38 -5.66
C ALA A 38 32.16 4.21 -5.87
N ARG A 39 33.47 4.49 -5.88
CA ARG A 39 34.52 3.45 -5.95
C ARG A 39 34.49 2.51 -4.75
N ASN A 40 34.29 3.04 -3.54
CA ASN A 40 34.11 2.21 -2.35
C ASN A 40 32.88 1.30 -2.50
N LEU A 41 31.72 1.83 -2.90
CA LEU A 41 30.50 1.04 -3.10
C LEU A 41 30.71 -0.10 -4.11
N GLN A 42 31.41 0.17 -5.21
CA GLN A 42 31.76 -0.87 -6.19
C GLN A 42 32.67 -1.94 -5.58
N THR A 43 33.65 -1.53 -4.77
CA THR A 43 34.57 -2.45 -4.09
C THR A 43 33.82 -3.34 -3.09
N VAL A 44 32.93 -2.74 -2.30
CA VAL A 44 32.07 -3.47 -1.35
C VAL A 44 31.15 -4.45 -2.08
N TRP A 45 30.53 -4.03 -3.19
CA TRP A 45 29.70 -4.92 -4.00
C TRP A 45 30.49 -6.11 -4.55
N ASN A 46 31.68 -5.88 -5.11
CA ASN A 46 32.56 -6.94 -5.58
C ASN A 46 32.91 -7.92 -4.44
N ALA A 47 33.21 -7.41 -3.25
CA ALA A 47 33.49 -8.23 -2.07
C ALA A 47 32.26 -9.06 -1.63
N ILE A 48 31.05 -8.48 -1.67
CA ILE A 48 29.80 -9.22 -1.41
C ILE A 48 29.62 -10.35 -2.43
N GLN A 49 29.91 -10.12 -3.72
CA GLN A 49 29.82 -11.18 -4.73
C GLN A 49 30.84 -12.30 -4.47
N GLN A 50 32.07 -11.97 -4.07
CA GLN A 50 33.09 -12.97 -3.71
C GLN A 50 32.68 -13.77 -2.46
N TYR A 51 32.19 -13.09 -1.42
CA TYR A 51 31.63 -13.72 -0.22
C TYR A 51 30.51 -14.70 -0.61
N ARG A 52 29.56 -14.26 -1.44
CA ARG A 52 28.48 -15.11 -1.95
C ARG A 52 28.98 -16.29 -2.76
N GLY A 53 30.01 -16.10 -3.58
CA GLY A 53 30.64 -17.16 -4.36
C GLY A 53 31.22 -18.26 -3.47
N LYS A 54 31.88 -17.88 -2.38
CA LYS A 54 32.51 -18.81 -1.41
C LYS A 54 31.50 -19.44 -0.45
N HIS A 55 30.69 -18.62 0.21
CA HIS A 55 29.79 -19.05 1.28
C HIS A 55 28.43 -19.56 0.76
N LYS A 56 28.14 -19.37 -0.53
CA LYS A 56 26.84 -19.65 -1.16
C LYS A 56 25.68 -18.87 -0.55
N ASP A 57 26.01 -17.83 0.21
CA ASP A 57 25.03 -16.96 0.87
C ASP A 57 25.52 -15.51 0.94
N LEU A 58 24.60 -14.56 1.14
CA LEU A 58 24.99 -13.15 1.39
C LEU A 58 25.51 -12.99 2.83
N PRO A 59 26.44 -12.06 3.08
CA PRO A 59 26.83 -11.74 4.44
C PRO A 59 25.62 -11.18 5.20
N VAL A 60 25.54 -11.41 6.50
CA VAL A 60 24.50 -10.77 7.35
C VAL A 60 24.90 -9.35 7.75
N GLN A 61 26.20 -9.02 7.64
CA GLN A 61 26.84 -7.76 8.04
C GLN A 61 28.06 -7.48 7.14
N LEU A 62 28.39 -6.20 6.91
CA LEU A 62 29.54 -5.85 6.06
C LEU A 62 30.88 -6.16 6.72
N SER A 63 30.92 -6.23 8.05
CA SER A 63 32.10 -6.61 8.82
C SER A 63 32.65 -7.98 8.45
N GLN A 64 31.79 -8.89 8.01
CA GLN A 64 32.19 -10.24 7.56
C GLN A 64 32.99 -10.23 6.25
N LEU A 65 33.03 -9.11 5.54
CA LEU A 65 33.88 -8.94 4.36
C LEU A 65 35.34 -8.71 4.74
N VAL A 66 35.62 -8.28 5.98
CA VAL A 66 36.97 -7.91 6.44
C VAL A 66 37.58 -9.06 7.26
N PRO A 67 38.87 -9.37 7.10
CA PRO A 67 39.80 -8.80 6.11
C PRO A 67 39.79 -9.54 4.75
N GLU A 68 39.08 -10.67 4.65
CA GLU A 68 39.28 -11.62 3.55
C GLU A 68 38.91 -11.08 2.16
N PHE A 69 37.76 -10.40 2.07
CA PHE A 69 37.24 -9.87 0.80
C PHE A 69 37.45 -8.36 0.66
N VAL A 70 37.71 -7.68 1.78
CA VAL A 70 38.06 -6.26 1.88
C VAL A 70 39.27 -6.13 2.81
N ASN A 71 40.43 -5.82 2.23
CA ASN A 71 41.70 -5.76 2.96
C ASN A 71 41.76 -4.63 4.01
N SER A 72 41.02 -3.54 3.82
CA SER A 72 41.06 -2.37 4.70
C SER A 72 39.66 -1.99 5.19
N PRO A 73 39.42 -1.94 6.51
CA PRO A 73 38.16 -1.44 7.08
C PRO A 73 37.79 -0.03 6.60
N ALA A 74 38.77 0.79 6.21
CA ALA A 74 38.53 2.14 5.70
C ALA A 74 37.69 2.18 4.41
N THR A 75 37.65 1.07 3.65
CA THR A 75 36.78 0.92 2.48
C THR A 75 35.30 0.90 2.87
N LEU A 76 34.96 0.53 4.11
CA LEU A 76 33.59 0.54 4.64
C LEU A 76 33.18 1.88 5.25
N ILE A 77 34.05 2.90 5.16
CA ILE A 77 33.79 4.26 5.62
C ILE A 77 33.75 5.22 4.42
N CYS A 78 32.64 5.96 4.31
CA CYS A 78 32.44 7.01 3.32
C CYS A 78 33.50 8.12 3.50
N PRO A 79 34.08 8.69 2.43
CA PRO A 79 35.00 9.82 2.52
C PRO A 79 34.45 11.00 3.35
N VAL A 80 33.16 11.29 3.22
CA VAL A 80 32.49 12.33 4.02
C VAL A 80 32.54 11.99 5.51
N THR A 81 32.19 10.77 5.91
CA THR A 81 32.33 10.31 7.31
C THR A 81 33.76 10.38 7.80
N ARG A 82 34.76 10.00 6.99
CA ARG A 82 36.18 10.11 7.41
C ARG A 82 36.56 11.56 7.72
N ARG A 83 36.02 12.51 6.95
CA ARG A 83 36.30 13.93 7.09
C ARG A 83 35.51 14.58 8.23
N THR A 84 34.24 14.21 8.43
CA THR A 84 33.34 14.88 9.38
C THR A 84 33.14 14.12 10.69
N GLY A 85 33.45 12.81 10.73
CA GLY A 85 33.09 11.91 11.82
C GLY A 85 31.61 11.53 11.88
N GLU A 86 30.76 12.09 11.01
CA GLU A 86 29.31 11.85 11.03
C GLU A 86 28.97 10.51 10.38
N ILE A 87 28.03 9.77 10.98
CA ILE A 87 27.51 8.49 10.45
C ILE A 87 25.99 8.62 10.22
N LYS A 88 25.56 8.36 8.98
CA LYS A 88 24.15 8.34 8.56
C LYS A 88 23.72 6.94 8.13
N ASN A 89 23.54 6.04 9.10
CA ASN A 89 23.15 4.64 8.85
C ASN A 89 21.73 4.30 9.36
N ARG A 90 20.91 5.31 9.71
CA ARG A 90 19.55 5.16 10.26
C ARG A 90 19.47 4.24 11.50
N GLY A 91 20.55 4.12 12.27
CA GLY A 91 20.60 3.26 13.45
C GLY A 91 20.89 1.79 13.16
N PHE A 92 21.07 1.40 11.89
CA PHE A 92 21.50 0.05 11.50
C PHE A 92 23.02 -0.07 11.58
N SER A 93 23.55 -0.13 12.80
CA SER A 93 24.98 -0.32 13.03
C SER A 93 25.42 -1.75 12.74
N ASP A 94 26.65 -1.89 12.25
CA ASP A 94 27.32 -3.18 12.18
C ASP A 94 28.08 -3.40 13.50
N PRO A 95 27.80 -4.47 14.26
CA PRO A 95 28.43 -4.73 15.56
C PRO A 95 29.88 -5.16 15.45
N GLY A 96 30.33 -5.65 14.28
CA GLY A 96 31.71 -6.11 14.09
C GLY A 96 32.68 -4.96 13.82
N LEU A 97 32.23 -3.90 13.16
CA LEU A 97 33.02 -2.69 12.91
C LEU A 97 32.13 -1.50 12.51
N THR A 98 32.63 -0.29 12.71
CA THR A 98 31.94 0.92 12.24
C THR A 98 31.85 0.99 10.72
N THR A 99 30.65 1.19 10.18
CA THR A 99 30.42 1.40 8.75
C THR A 99 29.66 2.71 8.52
N SER A 100 29.96 3.40 7.42
CA SER A 100 29.14 4.53 6.95
C SER A 100 27.97 4.10 6.07
N TYR A 101 28.04 2.87 5.54
CA TYR A 101 27.12 2.37 4.54
C TYR A 101 25.94 1.63 5.16
N LEU A 102 24.75 1.86 4.62
CA LEU A 102 23.57 1.08 4.94
C LEU A 102 23.59 -0.20 4.10
N TYR A 103 23.65 -1.35 4.77
CA TYR A 103 23.56 -2.66 4.14
C TYR A 103 22.13 -3.20 4.21
N GLU A 104 21.47 -3.22 3.07
CA GLU A 104 20.02 -3.45 2.95
C GLU A 104 19.63 -4.93 3.06
N PHE A 105 20.60 -5.85 2.97
CA PHE A 105 20.40 -7.30 3.10
C PHE A 105 20.91 -7.84 4.45
N SER A 106 20.92 -6.99 5.48
CA SER A 106 21.34 -7.38 6.83
C SER A 106 20.26 -8.15 7.59
N GLY A 107 20.67 -8.79 8.69
CA GLY A 107 19.76 -9.49 9.60
C GLY A 107 18.95 -8.60 10.55
N HIS A 108 19.00 -7.28 10.39
CA HIS A 108 18.22 -6.35 11.22
C HIS A 108 16.71 -6.52 10.99
N LYS A 109 15.92 -6.15 11.99
CA LYS A 109 14.46 -6.09 11.89
C LYS A 109 14.03 -4.93 11.00
N VAL A 110 12.87 -5.08 10.38
CA VAL A 110 12.29 -4.05 9.52
C VAL A 110 11.63 -2.97 10.39
N PRO A 111 12.03 -1.69 10.30
CA PRO A 111 11.39 -0.63 11.08
C PRO A 111 9.90 -0.54 10.81
N GLY A 112 9.11 -0.38 11.88
CA GLY A 112 7.66 -0.25 11.79
C GLY A 112 6.90 -1.57 11.57
N LEU A 113 7.60 -2.71 11.53
CA LEU A 113 6.99 -4.04 11.46
C LEU A 113 7.07 -4.73 12.82
N ASP A 114 6.05 -5.52 13.19
CA ASP A 114 6.06 -6.29 14.45
C ASP A 114 7.20 -7.32 14.46
N ASP A 115 8.11 -7.18 15.42
CA ASP A 115 9.27 -8.07 15.60
C ASP A 115 8.89 -9.56 15.74
N ARG A 116 7.67 -9.85 16.24
CA ARG A 116 7.14 -11.21 16.37
C ARG A 116 7.01 -11.93 15.03
N LEU A 117 6.92 -11.19 13.93
CA LEU A 117 6.85 -11.76 12.58
C LEU A 117 8.18 -12.37 12.14
N GLY A 118 9.28 -12.09 12.85
CA GLY A 118 10.58 -12.68 12.56
C GLY A 118 11.29 -12.09 11.33
N VAL A 119 10.62 -11.29 10.51
CA VAL A 119 11.10 -10.78 9.22
C VAL A 119 12.30 -9.85 9.38
N THR A 120 13.33 -10.08 8.57
CA THR A 120 14.54 -9.27 8.49
C THR A 120 14.51 -8.30 7.30
N LEU A 121 15.39 -7.30 7.29
CA LEU A 121 15.61 -6.45 6.11
C LEU A 121 15.93 -7.28 4.88
N ARG A 122 16.78 -8.30 5.04
CA ARG A 122 17.10 -9.26 3.98
C ARG A 122 15.86 -9.91 3.36
N ASP A 123 14.97 -10.43 4.20
CA ASP A 123 13.73 -11.07 3.73
C ASP A 123 12.89 -10.06 2.94
N TRP A 124 12.70 -8.85 3.49
CA TRP A 124 11.92 -7.80 2.82
C TRP A 124 12.53 -7.37 1.47
N ARG A 125 13.85 -7.18 1.39
CA ARG A 125 14.51 -6.83 0.12
C ARG A 125 14.41 -7.94 -0.92
N GLN A 126 14.47 -9.21 -0.52
CA GLN A 126 14.24 -10.34 -1.43
C GLN A 126 12.81 -10.32 -2.01
N LEU A 127 11.81 -9.92 -1.22
CA LEU A 127 10.44 -9.77 -1.71
C LEU A 127 10.31 -8.59 -2.69
N GLN A 128 10.94 -7.46 -2.40
CA GLN A 128 10.97 -6.33 -3.32
C GLN A 128 11.67 -6.72 -4.64
N MET A 129 12.75 -7.50 -4.59
CA MET A 129 13.40 -8.02 -5.80
C MET A 129 12.46 -8.86 -6.65
N GLY A 130 11.54 -9.62 -6.05
CA GLY A 130 10.51 -10.36 -6.77
C GLY A 130 9.52 -9.47 -7.55
N ARG A 131 9.42 -8.18 -7.20
CA ARG A 131 8.52 -7.21 -7.85
C ARG A 131 9.22 -6.32 -8.86
N VAL A 132 10.41 -5.81 -8.50
CA VAL A 132 11.10 -4.77 -9.29
C VAL A 132 12.46 -5.22 -9.81
N GLY A 133 12.84 -6.48 -9.57
CA GLY A 133 14.08 -7.06 -10.06
C GLY A 133 15.31 -6.57 -9.32
N SER A 134 16.44 -6.52 -10.03
CA SER A 134 17.75 -6.22 -9.47
C SER A 134 17.99 -4.75 -9.10
N ILE A 135 17.04 -3.86 -9.39
CA ILE A 135 17.17 -2.43 -9.08
C ILE A 135 17.23 -2.17 -7.57
N VAL A 136 16.75 -3.10 -6.74
CA VAL A 136 16.80 -3.01 -5.27
C VAL A 136 18.24 -2.76 -4.82
N PRO A 137 18.48 -1.73 -3.98
CA PRO A 137 19.82 -1.42 -3.50
C PRO A 137 20.30 -2.49 -2.53
N ILE A 138 21.55 -2.93 -2.69
CA ILE A 138 22.23 -3.83 -1.75
C ILE A 138 23.07 -3.06 -0.73
N VAL A 139 23.69 -1.96 -1.14
CA VAL A 139 24.48 -1.06 -0.27
C VAL A 139 24.17 0.39 -0.65
N ARG A 140 23.99 1.26 0.36
CA ARG A 140 23.63 2.68 0.16
C ARG A 140 24.50 3.62 0.97
N CYS A 141 24.66 4.85 0.49
CA CYS A 141 25.33 5.95 1.18
C CYS A 141 24.44 7.19 1.26
N LEU A 142 24.07 7.58 2.48
CA LEU A 142 23.16 8.72 2.75
C LEU A 142 23.91 10.03 3.06
N HIS A 143 25.24 10.06 2.89
CA HIS A 143 26.05 11.25 3.16
C HIS A 143 26.07 12.27 2.02
N HIS A 144 25.54 11.93 0.85
CA HIS A 144 25.55 12.76 -0.34
C HIS A 144 24.18 13.42 -0.56
N PRO A 145 24.10 14.57 -1.27
CA PRO A 145 22.84 15.28 -1.50
C PRO A 145 21.74 14.40 -2.13
N ARG A 146 22.14 13.54 -3.07
CA ARG A 146 21.33 12.39 -3.51
C ARG A 146 21.95 11.12 -2.95
N VAL A 147 21.12 10.19 -2.50
CA VAL A 147 21.59 8.93 -1.93
C VAL A 147 22.25 8.12 -3.04
N LEU A 148 23.50 7.70 -2.80
CA LEU A 148 24.20 6.79 -3.71
C LEU A 148 23.74 5.37 -3.40
N ASN A 149 23.20 4.69 -4.41
CA ASN A 149 22.71 3.33 -4.32
C ASN A 149 23.54 2.43 -5.22
N MET A 150 24.02 1.33 -4.66
CA MET A 150 24.50 0.21 -5.45
C MET A 150 23.37 -0.81 -5.56
N SER A 151 22.86 -1.05 -6.77
CA SER A 151 21.82 -2.05 -7.02
C SER A 151 22.34 -3.48 -6.77
N PHE A 152 21.43 -4.43 -6.66
CA PHE A 152 21.78 -5.83 -6.47
C PHE A 152 22.65 -6.38 -7.63
N ASP A 153 22.39 -5.94 -8.87
CA ASP A 153 23.18 -6.30 -10.06
C ASP A 153 24.42 -5.42 -10.30
N GLY A 154 24.79 -4.56 -9.33
CA GLY A 154 26.06 -3.83 -9.37
C GLY A 154 26.05 -2.54 -10.19
N LYS A 155 24.86 -1.95 -10.41
CA LYS A 155 24.71 -0.63 -11.04
C LYS A 155 24.65 0.44 -9.98
N LEU A 156 25.46 1.48 -10.14
CA LEU A 156 25.39 2.68 -9.34
C LEU A 156 24.28 3.60 -9.87
N TYR A 157 23.41 4.07 -8.99
CA TYR A 157 22.38 5.06 -9.32
C TYR A 157 22.06 5.95 -8.12
N GLU A 158 21.41 7.09 -8.37
CA GLU A 158 21.15 8.10 -7.35
C GLU A 158 19.66 8.38 -7.20
N THR A 159 19.19 8.52 -5.97
CA THR A 159 17.77 8.78 -5.66
C THR A 159 17.64 9.82 -4.57
N ALA A 160 16.40 10.25 -4.31
CA ALA A 160 16.06 10.78 -2.99
C ALA A 160 16.25 9.70 -1.90
N ASP A 161 15.93 10.03 -0.65
CA ASP A 161 16.12 9.13 0.49
C ASP A 161 15.28 7.85 0.39
N GLU A 162 14.08 7.95 -0.18
CA GLU A 162 13.16 6.83 -0.45
C GLU A 162 13.28 6.43 -1.93
N TRP A 163 14.11 5.42 -2.21
CA TRP A 163 14.36 4.99 -3.59
C TRP A 163 13.12 4.33 -4.21
N GLU A 164 12.24 3.73 -3.41
CA GLU A 164 10.98 3.13 -3.86
C GLU A 164 10.05 4.17 -4.51
N ALA A 165 10.05 5.42 -4.03
CA ALA A 165 9.19 6.48 -4.54
C ALA A 165 9.51 6.85 -6.01
N GLU A 166 10.75 6.65 -6.44
CA GLU A 166 11.20 6.89 -7.82
C GLU A 166 10.62 5.87 -8.81
N LEU A 167 10.01 4.77 -8.32
CA LEU A 167 9.40 3.73 -9.13
C LEU A 167 7.93 3.95 -9.45
N GLY A 168 7.32 5.09 -9.05
CA GLY A 168 5.89 5.34 -9.20
C GLY A 168 5.34 5.24 -10.63
N ASN A 169 6.20 5.37 -11.64
CA ASN A 169 5.82 5.18 -13.06
C ASN A 169 5.80 3.71 -13.50
N VAL A 170 6.40 2.81 -12.72
CA VAL A 170 6.51 1.37 -13.01
C VAL A 170 5.57 0.57 -12.12
N ILE A 171 5.49 0.93 -10.84
CA ILE A 171 4.69 0.24 -9.83
C ILE A 171 4.29 1.22 -8.72
N ASP A 172 3.08 1.06 -8.18
CA ASP A 172 2.66 1.83 -7.01
C ASP A 172 3.58 1.49 -5.81
N PRO A 173 4.34 2.46 -5.26
CA PRO A 173 5.28 2.19 -4.17
C PRO A 173 4.64 1.56 -2.93
N VAL A 174 3.32 1.73 -2.72
CA VAL A 174 2.60 1.13 -1.59
C VAL A 174 2.75 -0.39 -1.57
N VAL A 175 2.83 -1.04 -2.74
CA VAL A 175 2.93 -2.50 -2.84
C VAL A 175 4.33 -3.02 -2.50
N LEU A 176 5.33 -2.13 -2.37
CA LEU A 176 6.70 -2.47 -1.98
C LEU A 176 6.95 -2.29 -0.48
N THR A 177 5.97 -1.77 0.25
CA THR A 177 6.07 -1.57 1.70
C THR A 177 6.20 -2.90 2.45
N PRO A 178 6.85 -2.92 3.63
CA PRO A 178 6.98 -4.13 4.44
C PRO A 178 5.63 -4.78 4.72
N THR A 179 4.64 -3.97 5.13
CA THR A 179 3.29 -4.40 5.46
C THR A 179 2.68 -5.19 4.29
N ASN A 180 2.63 -4.60 3.08
CA ASN A 180 2.01 -5.25 1.92
C ASN A 180 2.73 -6.54 1.50
N LEU A 181 4.07 -6.55 1.47
CA LEU A 181 4.82 -7.72 1.00
C LEU A 181 4.87 -8.85 2.03
N VAL A 182 5.06 -8.52 3.30
CA VAL A 182 5.12 -9.51 4.38
C VAL A 182 3.77 -10.19 4.57
N GLN A 183 2.66 -9.49 4.41
CA GLN A 183 1.32 -10.07 4.53
C GLN A 183 1.01 -11.06 3.41
N GLN A 184 1.40 -10.72 2.17
CA GLN A 184 1.28 -11.64 1.03
C GLN A 184 2.13 -12.91 1.22
N VAL A 185 3.31 -12.77 1.83
CA VAL A 185 4.20 -13.91 2.11
C VAL A 185 3.73 -14.70 3.32
N GLN A 186 3.15 -14.07 4.34
CA GLN A 186 2.49 -14.79 5.42
C GLN A 186 1.37 -15.68 4.87
N HIS A 187 0.57 -15.19 3.93
CA HIS A 187 -0.44 -16.00 3.25
C HIS A 187 0.16 -17.23 2.57
N PHE A 188 1.38 -17.12 2.02
CA PHE A 188 2.05 -18.19 1.29
C PHE A 188 2.88 -19.14 2.18
N VAL A 189 3.53 -18.63 3.22
CA VAL A 189 4.52 -19.33 4.07
C VAL A 189 3.88 -19.94 5.32
N THR A 190 2.85 -19.31 5.90
CA THR A 190 2.20 -19.88 7.10
C THR A 190 1.29 -21.06 6.78
N GLY A 191 1.04 -21.37 5.50
CA GLY A 191 0.14 -22.46 5.14
C GLY A 191 -1.27 -22.28 5.71
N VAL A 192 -1.64 -21.04 6.04
CA VAL A 192 -3.02 -20.61 6.28
C VAL A 192 -3.78 -20.87 4.99
N ARG A 193 -4.23 -22.11 4.82
CA ARG A 193 -5.14 -22.51 3.76
C ARG A 193 -6.37 -21.65 3.93
N ALA A 194 -6.95 -21.17 2.83
CA ALA A 194 -8.30 -20.62 2.84
C ALA A 194 -9.19 -21.56 3.66
N GLY A 195 -9.51 -21.14 4.88
CA GLY A 195 -10.18 -21.96 5.86
C GLY A 195 -11.65 -22.09 5.50
N ARG A 196 -12.45 -22.43 6.49
CA ARG A 196 -13.91 -22.45 6.31
C ARG A 196 -14.40 -21.04 5.96
N VAL A 197 -15.11 -20.92 4.84
CA VAL A 197 -15.84 -19.69 4.52
C VAL A 197 -17.12 -19.62 5.35
N VAL A 198 -17.26 -18.55 6.13
CA VAL A 198 -18.41 -18.29 7.01
C VAL A 198 -19.19 -17.09 6.46
N THR A 199 -20.51 -17.21 6.41
CA THR A 199 -21.41 -16.13 6.02
C THR A 199 -21.77 -15.30 7.24
N LEU A 200 -21.75 -13.97 7.14
CA LEU A 200 -22.21 -13.10 8.22
C LEU A 200 -23.75 -13.00 8.22
N ASP A 201 -24.34 -12.95 9.41
CA ASP A 201 -25.77 -12.68 9.58
C ASP A 201 -26.04 -11.17 9.49
N LEU A 202 -26.64 -10.75 8.37
CA LEU A 202 -26.99 -9.35 8.12
C LEU A 202 -28.46 -9.03 8.42
N SER A 203 -29.23 -9.95 9.02
CA SER A 203 -30.69 -9.84 9.21
C SER A 203 -31.12 -8.54 9.90
N LYS A 204 -30.33 -8.05 10.86
CA LYS A 204 -30.60 -6.81 11.60
C LYS A 204 -30.20 -5.53 10.87
N PHE A 205 -29.48 -5.64 9.75
CA PHE A 205 -28.89 -4.51 9.03
C PHE A 205 -29.61 -4.22 7.70
N TYR A 206 -30.41 -5.17 7.20
CA TYR A 206 -31.22 -4.95 6.00
C TYR A 206 -32.22 -3.82 6.21
N ASN A 207 -32.25 -2.90 5.24
CA ASN A 207 -33.15 -1.74 5.23
C ASN A 207 -34.11 -1.75 4.02
N ALA A 208 -34.02 -2.77 3.15
CA ALA A 208 -34.99 -3.06 2.11
C ALA A 208 -35.12 -4.57 1.89
N GLU A 209 -36.29 -4.99 1.40
CA GLU A 209 -36.52 -6.36 0.93
C GLU A 209 -36.06 -6.52 -0.52
N LEU A 210 -35.72 -7.74 -0.94
CA LEU A 210 -35.39 -8.04 -2.33
C LEU A 210 -36.53 -7.66 -3.30
N ALA A 211 -37.78 -7.84 -2.87
CA ALA A 211 -38.96 -7.54 -3.67
C ALA A 211 -39.40 -6.06 -3.61
N SER A 212 -38.74 -5.23 -2.82
CA SER A 212 -39.07 -3.80 -2.73
C SER A 212 -38.36 -3.02 -3.82
N SER A 213 -39.05 -2.01 -4.37
CA SER A 213 -38.44 -1.05 -5.30
C SER A 213 -37.31 -0.31 -4.60
N LEU A 214 -36.06 -0.45 -5.08
CA LEU A 214 -34.91 0.16 -4.40
C LEU A 214 -34.77 1.64 -4.75
N HIS A 215 -34.93 2.01 -6.02
CA HIS A 215 -34.53 3.31 -6.55
C HIS A 215 -35.69 4.26 -6.88
N GLU A 216 -36.94 3.85 -6.68
CA GLU A 216 -38.13 4.65 -7.01
C GLU A 216 -39.18 4.59 -5.89
N ALA A 217 -39.87 5.70 -5.62
CA ALA A 217 -40.99 5.71 -4.65
C ALA A 217 -42.13 4.75 -5.05
N ASN A 218 -42.29 4.51 -6.36
CA ASN A 218 -43.25 3.54 -6.88
C ASN A 218 -42.86 2.12 -6.43
N PRO A 219 -43.74 1.38 -5.73
CA PRO A 219 -43.49 -0.01 -5.34
C PRO A 219 -43.22 -0.94 -6.52
N ALA A 220 -43.69 -0.59 -7.72
CA ALA A 220 -43.47 -1.36 -8.94
C ALA A 220 -42.20 -0.98 -9.73
N GLY A 221 -41.31 -0.18 -9.11
CA GLY A 221 -40.01 0.17 -9.66
C GLY A 221 -38.96 -0.95 -9.55
N PRO A 222 -37.67 -0.63 -9.64
CA PRO A 222 -36.59 -1.60 -9.70
C PRO A 222 -36.45 -2.53 -8.50
N THR A 223 -36.57 -3.85 -8.68
CA THR A 223 -36.44 -4.83 -7.58
C THR A 223 -35.41 -5.92 -7.87
N LEU A 224 -34.94 -6.59 -6.82
CA LEU A 224 -34.15 -7.83 -6.87
C LEU A 224 -35.02 -9.06 -6.55
N ALA A 225 -36.33 -9.03 -6.85
CA ALA A 225 -37.25 -10.12 -6.51
C ALA A 225 -36.83 -11.48 -7.11
N ALA A 226 -36.18 -11.46 -8.29
CA ALA A 226 -35.67 -12.64 -8.97
C ALA A 226 -34.32 -13.14 -8.41
N PHE A 227 -33.68 -12.39 -7.51
CA PHE A 227 -32.43 -12.80 -6.89
C PHE A 227 -32.69 -13.92 -5.87
N PRO A 228 -31.91 -15.02 -5.86
CA PRO A 228 -32.18 -16.14 -4.98
C PRO A 228 -31.90 -15.77 -3.52
N LYS A 229 -32.97 -15.73 -2.72
CA LYS A 229 -32.94 -15.56 -1.27
C LYS A 229 -32.39 -16.80 -0.56
N GLY A 230 -31.82 -16.61 0.61
CA GLY A 230 -31.25 -17.66 1.46
C GLY A 230 -29.81 -18.01 1.11
N ARG A 231 -29.36 -19.17 1.59
CA ARG A 231 -27.99 -19.64 1.38
C ARG A 231 -27.71 -20.08 -0.05
N ASN A 232 -26.86 -19.34 -0.76
CA ASN A 232 -26.48 -19.64 -2.14
C ASN A 232 -24.98 -19.48 -2.35
N ARG A 233 -24.44 -20.05 -3.43
CA ARG A 233 -23.04 -19.84 -3.84
C ARG A 233 -22.99 -18.99 -5.09
N PHE A 234 -22.19 -17.92 -5.04
CA PHE A 234 -21.91 -17.07 -6.20
C PHE A 234 -20.41 -17.06 -6.44
N ARG A 235 -19.99 -17.42 -7.65
CA ARG A 235 -18.58 -17.62 -8.01
C ARG A 235 -17.82 -18.55 -7.04
N GLY A 236 -18.51 -19.57 -6.52
CA GLY A 236 -17.95 -20.53 -5.56
C GLY A 236 -18.03 -20.12 -4.08
N ILE A 237 -18.29 -18.84 -3.78
CA ILE A 237 -18.33 -18.32 -2.40
C ILE A 237 -19.76 -18.42 -1.84
N PRO A 238 -19.97 -19.00 -0.64
CA PRO A 238 -21.29 -19.03 -0.02
C PRO A 238 -21.68 -17.65 0.48
N PHE A 239 -22.94 -17.28 0.37
CA PHE A 239 -23.54 -16.10 0.99
C PHE A 239 -24.90 -16.45 1.57
N GLU A 240 -25.27 -15.84 2.68
CA GLU A 240 -26.62 -15.86 3.24
C GLU A 240 -27.30 -14.54 2.89
N VAL A 241 -28.38 -14.58 2.10
CA VAL A 241 -29.05 -13.38 1.60
C VAL A 241 -30.48 -13.32 2.13
N GLY A 242 -30.75 -12.37 3.03
CA GLY A 242 -32.08 -12.13 3.59
C GLY A 242 -32.81 -10.89 3.05
N GLY A 243 -32.07 -9.91 2.52
CA GLY A 243 -32.56 -8.59 2.11
C GLY A 243 -31.45 -7.74 1.46
N VAL A 244 -31.63 -6.43 1.48
CA VAL A 244 -30.71 -5.44 0.90
C VAL A 244 -30.32 -4.41 1.96
N ILE A 245 -29.03 -4.11 2.05
CA ILE A 245 -28.52 -2.90 2.71
C ILE A 245 -28.25 -1.89 1.59
N GLN A 246 -29.20 -1.00 1.35
CA GLN A 246 -29.09 0.09 0.37
C GLN A 246 -28.54 1.33 1.06
N LEU A 247 -27.53 1.96 0.47
CA LEU A 247 -27.08 3.30 0.90
C LEU A 247 -27.48 4.35 -0.12
N GLN A 248 -27.48 5.61 0.32
CA GLN A 248 -27.61 6.73 -0.59
C GLN A 248 -26.44 6.85 -1.56
N GLY A 249 -26.74 7.33 -2.75
CA GLY A 249 -25.81 8.04 -3.63
C GLY A 249 -26.43 9.38 -3.97
N ARG A 250 -25.67 10.30 -4.57
CA ARG A 250 -26.19 11.63 -4.92
C ARG A 250 -27.43 11.55 -5.82
N MET A 251 -27.44 10.67 -6.84
CA MET A 251 -28.59 10.52 -7.73
C MET A 251 -29.84 9.98 -7.00
N LEU A 252 -29.65 9.01 -6.10
CA LEU A 252 -30.75 8.48 -5.29
C LEU A 252 -31.27 9.51 -4.29
N SER A 253 -30.38 10.33 -3.72
CA SER A 253 -30.75 11.38 -2.79
C SER A 253 -31.49 12.54 -3.46
N GLU A 254 -31.19 12.84 -4.73
CA GLU A 254 -31.95 13.83 -5.50
C GLU A 254 -33.39 13.34 -5.78
N ALA A 255 -33.57 12.03 -6.03
CA ALA A 255 -34.88 11.44 -6.26
C ALA A 255 -35.67 11.17 -4.96
N LEU A 256 -34.97 10.74 -3.91
CA LEU A 256 -35.52 10.16 -2.67
C LEU A 256 -34.60 10.48 -1.46
N PRO A 257 -34.56 11.73 -0.98
CA PRO A 257 -33.53 12.24 -0.06
C PRO A 257 -33.42 11.51 1.28
N ASP A 258 -34.53 11.04 1.85
CA ASP A 258 -34.57 10.47 3.21
C ASP A 258 -34.82 8.95 3.22
N ARG A 259 -34.74 8.30 2.07
CA ARG A 259 -35.13 6.89 1.96
C ARG A 259 -34.14 5.93 2.61
N TYR A 260 -32.85 6.20 2.47
CA TYR A 260 -31.78 5.37 3.02
C TYR A 260 -30.74 6.23 3.72
N SER A 261 -29.99 5.63 4.63
CA SER A 261 -28.84 6.28 5.26
C SER A 261 -27.64 6.33 4.30
N THR A 262 -26.67 7.20 4.62
CA THR A 262 -25.36 7.23 3.94
C THR A 262 -24.40 6.20 4.50
N SER A 263 -24.73 5.57 5.63
CA SER A 263 -23.92 4.53 6.26
C SER A 263 -24.75 3.54 7.07
N VAL A 264 -24.22 2.35 7.24
CA VAL A 264 -24.65 1.33 8.21
C VAL A 264 -23.41 0.88 8.96
N THR A 265 -23.38 1.09 10.27
CA THR A 265 -22.21 0.89 11.11
C THR A 265 -22.36 -0.32 12.02
N GLY A 266 -21.23 -0.85 12.50
CA GLY A 266 -21.20 -1.88 13.53
C GLY A 266 -21.69 -3.26 13.06
N ILE A 267 -21.52 -3.60 11.78
CA ILE A 267 -21.80 -4.95 11.26
C ILE A 267 -20.80 -5.91 11.92
N PRO A 268 -21.25 -6.85 12.79
CA PRO A 268 -20.33 -7.68 13.56
C PRO A 268 -19.63 -8.70 12.67
N VAL A 269 -18.30 -8.81 12.85
CA VAL A 269 -17.49 -9.89 12.27
C VAL A 269 -17.04 -10.81 13.39
N ASN A 270 -16.40 -10.26 14.43
CA ASN A 270 -15.94 -10.94 15.64
C ASN A 270 -15.11 -12.20 15.38
N GLN A 271 -14.27 -12.18 14.35
CA GLN A 271 -13.41 -13.32 14.01
C GLN A 271 -12.19 -12.89 13.19
N GLN A 272 -11.17 -13.76 13.18
CA GLN A 272 -10.08 -13.67 12.22
C GLN A 272 -10.57 -13.98 10.82
N ALA A 273 -9.99 -13.30 9.83
CA ALA A 273 -10.31 -13.51 8.43
C ALA A 273 -9.07 -13.29 7.57
N THR A 274 -8.78 -14.19 6.64
CA THR A 274 -7.73 -14.01 5.62
C THR A 274 -8.23 -13.18 4.45
N GLN A 275 -9.50 -13.36 4.09
CA GLN A 275 -10.17 -12.62 3.02
C GLN A 275 -11.62 -12.32 3.43
N VAL A 276 -12.13 -11.17 2.99
CA VAL A 276 -13.54 -10.80 3.12
C VAL A 276 -14.14 -10.66 1.72
N HIS A 277 -15.27 -11.31 1.48
CA HIS A 277 -16.02 -11.24 0.24
C HIS A 277 -17.30 -10.45 0.42
N PHE A 278 -17.59 -9.62 -0.56
CA PHE A 278 -18.78 -8.78 -0.60
C PHE A 278 -19.61 -9.16 -1.81
N LEU A 279 -20.93 -9.20 -1.63
CA LEU A 279 -21.91 -9.45 -2.68
C LEU A 279 -22.87 -8.26 -2.76
N GLY A 280 -22.85 -7.53 -3.86
CA GLY A 280 -23.62 -6.29 -3.98
C GLY A 280 -23.55 -5.67 -5.36
N GLY A 281 -23.86 -4.37 -5.44
CA GLY A 281 -23.85 -3.63 -6.70
C GLY A 281 -24.07 -2.14 -6.49
N ALA A 282 -24.36 -1.44 -7.57
CA ALA A 282 -24.70 -0.03 -7.52
C ALA A 282 -25.75 0.31 -8.58
N GLY A 283 -26.52 1.37 -8.33
CA GLY A 283 -27.33 2.04 -9.35
C GLY A 283 -26.64 3.32 -9.84
N TRP A 284 -27.00 3.74 -11.05
CA TRP A 284 -26.46 4.88 -11.81
C TRP A 284 -25.02 4.70 -12.30
N ASN A 285 -24.76 5.25 -13.49
CA ASN A 285 -23.49 5.13 -14.19
C ASN A 285 -22.62 6.36 -14.00
N VAL A 286 -21.31 6.13 -14.04
CA VAL A 286 -20.27 7.16 -14.16
C VAL A 286 -19.25 6.72 -15.21
N GLN A 287 -18.61 7.68 -15.86
CA GLN A 287 -17.72 7.41 -17.01
C GLN A 287 -16.35 6.84 -16.59
N ASN A 288 -15.80 7.32 -15.49
CA ASN A 288 -14.46 6.95 -15.05
C ASN A 288 -14.51 6.12 -13.76
N PRO A 289 -13.50 5.26 -13.51
CA PRO A 289 -13.37 4.60 -12.23
C PRO A 289 -13.26 5.61 -11.08
N ILE A 290 -14.14 5.49 -10.09
CA ILE A 290 -14.18 6.35 -8.90
C ILE A 290 -14.57 5.56 -7.67
N VAL A 291 -14.15 6.03 -6.50
CA VAL A 291 -14.60 5.47 -5.21
C VAL A 291 -16.03 5.95 -4.94
N ILE A 292 -16.99 5.02 -4.85
CA ILE A 292 -18.42 5.33 -4.60
C ILE A 292 -18.84 5.06 -3.15
N GLY A 293 -18.03 4.30 -2.43
CA GLY A 293 -18.25 3.90 -1.04
C GLY A 293 -17.03 3.19 -0.50
N HIS A 294 -17.09 2.75 0.74
CA HIS A 294 -16.05 1.94 1.36
C HIS A 294 -16.63 1.08 2.50
N PHE A 295 -15.86 0.09 2.92
CA PHE A 295 -15.99 -0.51 4.24
C PHE A 295 -14.92 0.05 5.16
N MET A 296 -15.29 0.51 6.35
CA MET A 296 -14.34 0.72 7.43
C MET A 296 -14.23 -0.58 8.23
N VAL A 297 -13.05 -1.19 8.24
CA VAL A 297 -12.76 -2.41 8.97
C VAL A 297 -12.17 -2.04 10.33
N HIS A 298 -12.83 -2.45 11.42
CA HIS A 298 -12.36 -2.22 12.78
C HIS A 298 -11.80 -3.52 13.36
N TYR A 299 -10.55 -3.50 13.82
CA TYR A 299 -9.92 -4.65 14.47
C TYR A 299 -10.09 -4.60 16.00
N GLU A 300 -9.98 -5.77 16.65
CA GLU A 300 -10.08 -5.87 18.12
C GLU A 300 -9.00 -5.11 18.88
N ASP A 301 -7.83 -4.89 18.26
CA ASP A 301 -6.73 -4.13 18.87
C ASP A 301 -6.86 -2.60 18.70
N GLY A 302 -7.96 -2.13 18.12
CA GLY A 302 -8.29 -0.72 17.96
C GLY A 302 -7.79 -0.08 16.67
N GLU A 303 -7.01 -0.80 15.83
CA GLU A 303 -6.66 -0.28 14.50
C GLU A 303 -7.88 -0.33 13.57
N SER A 304 -7.85 0.46 12.49
CA SER A 304 -8.87 0.42 11.45
C SER A 304 -8.28 0.59 10.06
N THR A 305 -8.94 0.01 9.05
CA THR A 305 -8.51 0.08 7.65
C THR A 305 -9.70 0.37 6.75
N GLU A 306 -9.52 1.28 5.79
CA GLU A 306 -10.52 1.57 4.77
C GLU A 306 -10.37 0.64 3.55
N VAL A 307 -11.50 0.05 3.11
CA VAL A 307 -11.58 -0.82 1.93
C VAL A 307 -12.49 -0.17 0.89
N PRO A 308 -11.96 0.39 -0.21
CA PRO A 308 -12.75 1.17 -1.15
C PRO A 308 -13.64 0.30 -2.05
N ILE A 309 -14.81 0.82 -2.39
CA ILE A 309 -15.69 0.31 -3.44
C ILE A 309 -15.50 1.17 -4.67
N ILE A 310 -14.82 0.63 -5.68
CA ILE A 310 -14.44 1.37 -6.88
C ILE A 310 -15.41 1.00 -8.01
N TYR A 311 -16.19 1.97 -8.48
CA TYR A 311 -17.00 1.81 -9.69
C TYR A 311 -16.10 1.57 -10.89
N GLY A 312 -16.47 0.65 -11.79
CA GLY A 312 -15.66 0.26 -12.95
C GLY A 312 -14.54 -0.75 -12.65
N ARG A 313 -14.26 -1.05 -11.37
CA ARG A 313 -13.33 -2.13 -10.97
C ARG A 313 -14.02 -3.21 -10.14
N HIS A 314 -14.83 -2.84 -9.16
CA HIS A 314 -15.52 -3.78 -8.27
C HIS A 314 -16.98 -3.99 -8.68
N VAL A 315 -17.66 -2.89 -9.02
CA VAL A 315 -19.08 -2.87 -9.40
C VAL A 315 -19.30 -1.90 -10.56
N VAL A 316 -20.36 -2.12 -11.33
CA VAL A 316 -20.94 -1.11 -12.22
C VAL A 316 -22.45 -1.05 -12.00
N ASP A 317 -23.12 -0.15 -12.70
CA ASP A 317 -24.57 -0.07 -12.69
C ASP A 317 -25.17 -1.47 -12.95
N TRP A 318 -26.05 -1.91 -12.06
CA TRP A 318 -26.69 -3.23 -12.12
C TRP A 318 -27.51 -3.49 -13.40
N TRP A 319 -27.85 -2.48 -14.21
CA TRP A 319 -28.54 -2.61 -15.50
C TRP A 319 -27.60 -2.88 -16.67
N ASN A 320 -26.38 -2.37 -16.59
CA ASN A 320 -25.46 -2.34 -17.70
C ASN A 320 -24.43 -3.47 -17.59
N PRO A 321 -24.10 -4.14 -18.70
CA PRO A 321 -22.96 -5.05 -18.69
C PRO A 321 -21.67 -4.25 -18.46
N PRO A 322 -20.67 -4.83 -17.77
CA PRO A 322 -19.33 -4.29 -17.77
C PRO A 322 -18.78 -4.17 -19.20
N THR A 323 -17.99 -3.13 -19.45
CA THR A 323 -17.32 -2.91 -20.74
C THR A 323 -16.02 -3.73 -20.83
N PRO A 324 -15.47 -3.96 -22.05
CA PRO A 324 -14.26 -4.79 -22.22
C PRO A 324 -13.01 -4.32 -21.45
N ASP A 325 -12.92 -3.03 -21.14
CA ASP A 325 -11.86 -2.41 -20.34
C ASP A 325 -12.04 -2.64 -18.81
N GLN A 326 -13.20 -3.09 -18.37
CA GLN A 326 -13.53 -3.34 -16.95
C GLN A 326 -13.28 -4.79 -16.54
N GLN A 327 -12.08 -5.31 -16.82
CA GLN A 327 -11.73 -6.72 -16.63
C GLN A 327 -11.76 -7.18 -15.16
N GLU A 328 -11.64 -6.25 -14.22
CA GLU A 328 -11.67 -6.53 -12.78
C GLU A 328 -13.10 -6.78 -12.26
N VAL A 329 -14.14 -6.34 -13.00
CA VAL A 329 -15.53 -6.44 -12.58
C VAL A 329 -16.02 -7.87 -12.69
N ARG A 330 -16.40 -8.45 -11.55
CA ARG A 330 -16.79 -9.87 -11.43
C ARG A 330 -18.29 -9.99 -11.24
N VAL A 331 -19.03 -10.20 -12.34
CA VAL A 331 -20.45 -10.56 -12.28
C VAL A 331 -20.59 -11.89 -11.52
N ALA A 332 -21.44 -11.87 -10.50
CA ALA A 332 -21.70 -12.98 -9.60
C ALA A 332 -23.08 -13.62 -9.86
N TRP A 333 -24.01 -12.82 -10.33
CA TRP A 333 -25.33 -13.25 -10.78
C TRP A 333 -25.82 -12.30 -11.87
N SER A 334 -26.57 -12.86 -12.82
CA SER A 334 -27.35 -12.09 -13.78
C SER A 334 -28.71 -12.74 -13.97
N GLY A 335 -29.76 -11.93 -14.02
CA GLY A 335 -31.11 -12.43 -14.25
C GLY A 335 -32.05 -11.31 -14.64
N THR A 336 -33.23 -11.69 -15.13
CA THR A 336 -34.28 -10.76 -15.46
C THR A 336 -34.79 -10.08 -14.19
N ILE A 337 -34.73 -8.75 -14.15
CA ILE A 337 -35.27 -7.94 -13.05
C ILE A 337 -36.28 -6.93 -13.59
N GLN A 338 -37.28 -6.61 -12.78
CA GLN A 338 -38.27 -5.59 -13.11
C GLN A 338 -37.61 -4.22 -13.05
N LYS A 339 -37.72 -3.44 -14.12
CA LYS A 339 -37.29 -2.03 -14.16
C LYS A 339 -38.44 -1.09 -13.87
N SER A 340 -39.58 -1.35 -14.49
CA SER A 340 -40.85 -0.65 -14.28
C SER A 340 -42.00 -1.60 -14.64
N PRO A 341 -43.28 -1.27 -14.36
CA PRO A 341 -44.40 -2.13 -14.70
C PRO A 341 -44.37 -2.59 -16.17
N GLY A 342 -44.30 -3.92 -16.37
CA GLY A 342 -44.28 -4.54 -17.70
C GLY A 342 -42.96 -4.40 -18.47
N HIS A 343 -41.90 -3.88 -17.85
CA HIS A 343 -40.60 -3.69 -18.47
C HIS A 343 -39.51 -4.38 -17.66
N GLU A 344 -38.97 -5.46 -18.23
CA GLU A 344 -37.91 -6.25 -17.64
C GLU A 344 -36.56 -5.97 -18.35
N GLN A 345 -35.47 -6.07 -17.60
CA GLN A 345 -34.12 -5.96 -18.14
C GLN A 345 -33.17 -6.91 -17.38
N ILE A 346 -32.05 -7.28 -17.98
CA ILE A 346 -31.03 -8.07 -17.30
C ILE A 346 -30.34 -7.23 -16.23
N GLY A 347 -30.58 -7.60 -14.98
CA GLY A 347 -29.89 -7.11 -13.80
C GLY A 347 -28.63 -7.90 -13.50
N ARG A 348 -27.69 -7.28 -12.78
CA ARG A 348 -26.41 -7.88 -12.38
C ARG A 348 -26.10 -7.58 -10.92
N VAL A 349 -25.56 -8.58 -10.25
CA VAL A 349 -24.95 -8.46 -8.93
C VAL A 349 -23.51 -8.91 -9.05
N TYR A 350 -22.62 -8.26 -8.31
CA TYR A 350 -21.19 -8.42 -8.38
C TYR A 350 -20.64 -9.01 -7.09
N GLN A 351 -19.53 -9.74 -7.22
CA GLN A 351 -18.76 -10.23 -6.08
C GLN A 351 -17.35 -9.66 -6.18
N TYR A 352 -16.88 -9.05 -5.10
CA TYR A 352 -15.49 -8.65 -4.97
C TYR A 352 -14.94 -9.09 -3.61
N SER A 353 -13.62 -9.20 -3.54
CA SER A 353 -12.91 -9.68 -2.36
C SER A 353 -11.91 -8.61 -1.92
N TRP A 354 -11.64 -8.57 -0.63
CA TRP A 354 -10.55 -7.83 -0.03
C TRP A 354 -9.67 -8.77 0.77
N ASP A 355 -8.38 -8.78 0.47
CA ASP A 355 -7.38 -9.51 1.23
C ASP A 355 -7.11 -8.77 2.55
N ASN A 356 -7.35 -9.43 3.68
CA ASN A 356 -7.14 -8.82 4.97
C ASN A 356 -5.63 -8.79 5.29
N PRO A 357 -5.01 -7.59 5.38
CA PRO A 357 -3.61 -7.45 5.71
C PRO A 357 -3.29 -8.01 7.11
N ARG A 358 -4.26 -8.02 8.03
CA ARG A 358 -4.06 -8.41 9.44
C ARG A 358 -4.83 -9.69 9.75
N ALA A 359 -4.57 -10.76 9.00
CA ALA A 359 -5.35 -12.00 9.05
C ALA A 359 -5.43 -12.68 10.43
N LEU A 360 -4.40 -12.52 11.26
CA LEU A 360 -4.34 -13.08 12.61
C LEU A 360 -4.97 -12.17 13.68
N VAL A 361 -5.29 -10.93 13.34
CA VAL A 361 -5.98 -10.00 14.24
C VAL A 361 -7.48 -10.12 13.96
N PRO A 362 -8.32 -10.45 14.97
CA PRO A 362 -9.76 -10.53 14.74
C PRO A 362 -10.31 -9.18 14.26
N ILE A 363 -11.13 -9.23 13.21
CA ILE A 363 -11.97 -8.10 12.81
C ILE A 363 -13.14 -8.07 13.79
N LYS A 364 -13.32 -6.93 14.45
CA LYS A 364 -14.43 -6.67 15.36
C LYS A 364 -15.70 -6.39 14.57
N SER A 365 -15.68 -5.38 13.71
CA SER A 365 -16.85 -4.94 12.95
C SER A 365 -16.50 -4.26 11.64
N LEU A 366 -17.50 -4.10 10.78
CA LEU A 366 -17.44 -3.34 9.53
C LEU A 366 -18.48 -2.21 9.55
N ASP A 367 -18.11 -1.06 9.00
CA ASP A 367 -19.06 -0.01 8.64
C ASP A 367 -19.15 0.07 7.11
N PHE A 368 -20.35 0.02 6.55
CA PHE A 368 -20.59 0.22 5.12
C PHE A 368 -20.99 1.68 4.89
N VAL A 369 -20.19 2.43 4.13
CA VAL A 369 -20.30 3.89 4.01
C VAL A 369 -20.29 4.34 2.57
N SER A 370 -21.25 5.19 2.20
CA SER A 370 -21.31 5.84 0.90
C SER A 370 -20.38 7.06 0.84
N ARG A 371 -19.74 7.28 -0.31
CA ARG A 371 -19.01 8.52 -0.60
C ARG A 371 -19.93 9.63 -1.16
N MET A 372 -21.23 9.38 -1.28
CA MET A 372 -22.17 10.29 -1.93
C MET A 372 -21.74 10.69 -3.36
N ALA A 373 -21.04 9.78 -4.04
CA ALA A 373 -20.85 9.86 -5.49
C ALA A 373 -22.21 9.70 -6.21
N ALA A 374 -22.24 9.91 -7.53
CA ALA A 374 -23.48 9.74 -8.28
C ALA A 374 -24.10 8.34 -8.10
N PRO A 375 -23.33 7.23 -8.18
CA PRO A 375 -23.89 5.90 -7.97
C PRO A 375 -24.26 5.62 -6.51
N ALA A 376 -25.36 4.90 -6.32
CA ALA A 376 -25.84 4.46 -5.01
C ALA A 376 -25.47 2.99 -4.78
N PRO A 377 -24.55 2.67 -3.84
CA PRO A 377 -24.11 1.30 -3.61
C PRO A 377 -25.10 0.52 -2.73
N PHE A 378 -25.20 -0.78 -2.96
CA PHE A 378 -25.98 -1.71 -2.15
C PHE A 378 -25.22 -3.00 -1.86
N LEU A 379 -25.58 -3.65 -0.76
CA LEU A 379 -24.96 -4.87 -0.26
C LEU A 379 -26.04 -5.92 0.07
N LEU A 380 -25.80 -7.17 -0.34
CA LEU A 380 -26.69 -8.31 -0.13
C LEU A 380 -26.14 -9.29 0.91
N GLY A 381 -24.82 -9.46 0.93
CA GLY A 381 -24.15 -10.45 1.78
C GLY A 381 -22.67 -10.17 1.98
N ILE A 382 -22.14 -10.65 3.10
CA ILE A 382 -20.71 -10.65 3.41
C ILE A 382 -20.33 -12.06 3.84
N SER A 383 -19.18 -12.52 3.36
CA SER A 383 -18.57 -13.79 3.79
C SER A 383 -17.11 -13.59 4.11
N VAL A 384 -16.61 -14.36 5.06
CA VAL A 384 -15.24 -14.25 5.58
C VAL A 384 -14.56 -15.62 5.50
N GLU A 385 -13.35 -15.65 4.95
CA GLU A 385 -12.50 -16.84 4.95
C GLU A 385 -11.69 -16.86 6.24
N GLN A 386 -11.80 -17.91 7.04
CA GLN A 386 -11.00 -18.06 8.26
C GLN A 386 -9.56 -18.49 7.93
N PRO A 387 -8.58 -18.21 8.81
CA PRO A 387 -7.22 -18.74 8.69
C PRO A 387 -7.10 -20.27 8.76
#